data_AF-A0A6V7NSV0-F1
#
_entry.id   AF-A0A6V7NSV0-F1
#
_cell.length_a   1.000
_cell.length_b   1.000
_cell.length_c   1.000
_cell.angle_alpha   90.00
_cell.angle_beta   90.00
_cell.angle_gamma   90.00
#
_symmetry.space_group_name_H-M   'P 1'
#
loop_
_entity.id
_entity.type
_entity.pdbx_description
1 polymer ?
#
loop_
_entity_poly.entity_id
_entity_poly.type
_entity_poly.pdbx_seq_one_letter_code
_entity_poly.pdbx_strand_id
1 'polypeptide(L)'
;MARNEEKAQSMLNRFIAMKQEEKRKPKERQIQNEGLGEHRLRDLNDEINKLLRERAHWERRIVELGGANYARGAPRMTDLEGNIVDVPNPSGRSPGYRYFGAAKKLPGVLELFEKPPEEKRRHTRYDIYKRIDASYYGYCDNEDGVLERLEGPAEAEMWEKAVAEWRRLESIRREAMKAVKSGEVATAGAPEQWQRQRQQRRCFSKGKRI
;
A
#
# COMPACT_ATOMS: atom_id res chain seq x y z
N MET A 1 -35.71 36.55 46.16
CA MET A 1 -34.27 36.24 45.95
C MET A 1 -33.94 34.80 46.34
N ALA A 2 -34.44 34.26 47.46
CA ALA A 2 -34.15 32.91 47.97
C ALA A 2 -34.35 31.74 46.96
N ARG A 3 -35.37 31.79 46.09
CA ARG A 3 -35.72 30.66 45.19
C ARG A 3 -34.66 30.33 44.13
N ASN A 4 -33.80 31.28 43.76
CA ASN A 4 -32.74 31.03 42.76
C ASN A 4 -31.44 30.56 43.44
N GLU A 5 -31.14 31.10 44.62
CA GLU A 5 -30.02 30.68 45.46
C GLU A 5 -30.23 29.25 45.98
N GLU A 6 -31.43 28.89 46.41
CA GLU A 6 -31.77 27.52 46.82
C GLU A 6 -31.59 26.50 45.68
N LYS A 7 -31.95 26.87 44.44
CA LYS A 7 -31.75 26.03 43.25
C LYS A 7 -30.27 25.90 42.91
N ALA A 8 -29.51 26.98 43.02
CA ALA A 8 -28.06 26.94 42.81
C ALA A 8 -27.36 26.09 43.88
N GLN A 9 -27.75 26.26 45.14
CA GLN A 9 -27.25 25.48 46.28
C GLN A 9 -27.66 24.00 46.19
N SER A 10 -28.87 23.67 45.74
CA SER A 10 -29.28 22.27 45.55
C SER A 10 -28.48 21.60 44.43
N MET A 11 -28.20 22.33 43.34
CA MET A 11 -27.36 21.86 42.23
C MET A 11 -25.91 21.68 42.68
N LEU A 12 -25.40 22.62 43.50
CA LEU A 12 -24.07 22.54 44.08
C LEU A 12 -23.94 21.39 45.07
N ASN A 13 -24.91 21.18 45.96
CA ASN A 13 -24.93 20.08 46.92
C ASN A 13 -25.03 18.72 46.21
N ARG A 14 -25.81 18.63 45.13
CA ARG A 14 -25.86 17.44 44.28
C ARG A 14 -24.53 17.17 43.58
N PHE A 15 -23.85 18.23 43.12
CA PHE A 15 -22.52 18.13 42.53
C PHE A 15 -21.44 17.73 43.56
N ILE A 16 -21.49 18.29 44.78
CA ILE A 16 -20.58 17.93 45.88
C ILE A 16 -20.80 16.48 46.31
N ALA A 17 -22.05 16.03 46.41
CA ALA A 17 -22.38 14.63 46.68
C ALA A 17 -21.86 13.71 45.58
N MET A 18 -22.04 14.08 44.30
CA MET A 18 -21.45 13.36 43.17
C MET A 18 -19.91 13.30 43.26
N LYS A 19 -19.24 14.42 43.60
CA LYS A 19 -17.78 14.47 43.77
C LYS A 19 -17.28 13.65 44.97
N GLN A 20 -18.06 13.60 46.05
CA GLN A 20 -17.80 12.74 47.20
C GLN A 20 -17.99 11.26 46.86
N GLU A 21 -18.99 10.93 46.05
CA GLU A 21 -19.20 9.58 45.51
C GLU A 21 -18.11 9.18 44.51
N GLU A 22 -17.59 10.09 43.67
CA GLU A 22 -16.41 9.83 42.85
C GLU A 22 -15.17 9.53 43.70
N LYS A 23 -14.99 10.23 44.84
CA LYS A 23 -13.89 9.95 45.79
C LYS A 23 -14.10 8.65 46.56
N ARG A 24 -15.35 8.28 46.81
CA ARG A 24 -15.71 6.94 47.27
C ARG A 24 -15.47 5.99 46.09
N LYS A 25 -14.28 5.41 46.07
CA LYS A 25 -13.87 4.33 45.15
C LYS A 25 -14.35 2.91 45.54
N PRO A 26 -15.35 2.62 46.42
CA PRO A 26 -15.58 1.24 46.82
C PRO A 26 -16.15 0.42 45.68
N LYS A 27 -16.95 0.99 44.77
CA LYS A 27 -17.48 0.28 43.59
C LYS A 27 -16.39 0.01 42.55
N GLU A 28 -15.52 0.98 42.30
CA GLU A 28 -14.35 0.81 41.43
C GLU A 28 -13.34 -0.21 41.99
N ARG A 29 -13.15 -0.25 43.31
CA ARG A 29 -12.32 -1.27 43.96
C ARG A 29 -13.01 -2.64 43.95
N GLN A 30 -14.33 -2.68 44.13
CA GLN A 30 -15.10 -3.93 44.05
C GLN A 30 -15.01 -4.55 42.66
N ILE A 31 -15.17 -3.77 41.58
CA ILE A 31 -15.12 -4.34 40.22
C ILE A 31 -13.72 -4.83 39.82
N GLN A 32 -12.66 -4.46 40.56
CA GLN A 32 -11.32 -5.01 40.37
C GLN A 32 -11.15 -6.41 41.00
N ASN A 33 -12.03 -6.82 41.91
CA ASN A 33 -11.94 -8.13 42.54
C ASN A 33 -12.52 -9.21 41.62
N GLU A 34 -11.65 -10.08 41.08
CA GLU A 34 -12.02 -11.17 40.16
C GLU A 34 -12.81 -12.29 40.82
N GLY A 35 -12.76 -12.39 42.16
CA GLY A 35 -13.52 -13.38 42.94
C GLY A 35 -15.01 -13.04 43.15
N LEU A 36 -15.48 -11.90 42.64
CA LEU A 36 -16.92 -11.60 42.60
C LEU A 36 -17.57 -12.40 41.48
N GLY A 37 -18.68 -13.06 41.76
CA GLY A 37 -19.43 -13.82 40.75
C GLY A 37 -19.78 -12.96 39.54
N GLU A 38 -19.80 -13.58 38.36
CA GLU A 38 -19.99 -12.91 37.06
C GLU A 38 -21.21 -11.99 37.03
N HIS A 39 -22.36 -12.44 37.54
CA HIS A 39 -23.59 -11.63 37.58
C HIS A 39 -23.38 -10.32 38.35
N ARG A 40 -22.68 -10.39 39.49
CA ARG A 40 -22.42 -9.21 40.32
C ARG A 40 -21.47 -8.23 39.62
N LEU A 41 -20.50 -8.74 38.87
CA LEU A 41 -19.62 -7.90 38.05
C LEU A 41 -20.40 -7.19 36.93
N ARG A 42 -21.39 -7.84 36.32
CA ARG A 42 -22.28 -7.23 35.32
C ARG A 42 -23.13 -6.11 35.93
N ASP A 43 -23.79 -6.36 37.06
CA ASP A 43 -24.61 -5.36 37.75
C ASP A 43 -23.79 -4.13 38.17
N LEU A 44 -22.60 -4.36 38.73
CA LEU A 44 -21.69 -3.28 39.13
C LEU A 44 -21.21 -2.46 37.92
N ASN A 45 -20.99 -3.12 36.78
CA ASN A 45 -20.59 -2.44 35.55
C ASN A 45 -21.73 -1.57 34.98
N ASP A 46 -22.97 -2.07 35.00
CA ASP A 46 -24.16 -1.29 34.61
C ASP A 46 -24.35 -0.08 35.51
N GLU A 47 -24.17 -0.25 36.82
CA GLU A 47 -24.25 0.83 37.79
C GLU A 47 -23.19 1.91 37.54
N ILE A 48 -21.93 1.52 37.29
CA ILE A 48 -20.85 2.46 36.95
C ILE A 48 -21.14 3.19 35.64
N ASN A 49 -21.59 2.49 34.60
CA ASN A 49 -21.95 3.11 33.31
C ASN A 49 -23.14 4.06 33.41
N LYS A 50 -24.10 3.79 34.32
CA LYS A 50 -25.20 4.71 34.62
C LYS A 50 -24.66 6.00 35.23
N LEU A 51 -23.80 5.90 36.25
CA LEU A 51 -23.20 7.05 36.92
C LEU A 51 -22.37 7.91 35.97
N LEU A 52 -21.59 7.29 35.07
CA LEU A 52 -20.79 8.01 34.08
C LEU A 52 -21.64 8.79 33.06
N ARG A 53 -22.77 8.22 32.63
CA ARG A 53 -23.71 8.91 31.74
C ARG A 53 -24.32 10.11 32.44
N GLU A 54 -24.79 9.93 33.67
CA GLU A 54 -25.34 11.02 34.48
C GLU A 54 -24.31 12.13 34.67
N ARG A 55 -23.07 11.78 35.04
CA ARG A 55 -21.97 12.76 35.12
C ARG A 55 -21.78 13.53 33.83
N ALA A 56 -21.71 12.86 32.68
CA ALA A 56 -21.55 13.51 31.38
C ALA A 56 -22.72 14.46 31.04
N HIS A 57 -23.96 14.09 31.41
CA HIS A 57 -25.12 14.99 31.27
C HIS A 57 -24.98 16.23 32.16
N TRP A 58 -24.56 16.06 33.41
CA TRP A 58 -24.33 17.16 34.33
C TRP A 58 -23.18 18.06 33.89
N GLU A 59 -22.06 17.51 33.42
CA GLU A 59 -20.94 18.29 32.88
C GLU A 59 -21.36 19.14 31.68
N ARG A 60 -22.14 18.57 30.75
CA ARG A 60 -22.71 19.33 29.64
C ARG A 60 -23.59 20.46 30.14
N ARG A 61 -24.43 20.18 31.14
CA ARG A 61 -25.30 21.20 31.74
C ARG A 61 -24.52 22.31 32.45
N ILE A 62 -23.41 21.98 33.11
CA ILE A 62 -22.52 22.97 33.74
C ILE A 62 -21.91 23.89 32.67
N VAL A 63 -21.46 23.32 31.55
CA VAL A 63 -20.91 24.10 30.43
C VAL A 63 -21.98 25.00 29.79
N GLU A 64 -23.21 24.49 29.58
CA GLU A 64 -24.34 25.30 29.09
C GLU A 64 -24.68 26.48 30.00
N LEU A 65 -24.52 26.30 31.32
CA LEU A 65 -24.73 27.36 32.31
C LEU A 65 -23.53 28.30 32.46
N GLY A 66 -22.50 28.19 31.60
CA GLY A 66 -21.31 29.04 31.62
C GLY A 66 -20.26 28.65 32.68
N GLY A 67 -20.37 27.45 33.25
CA GLY A 67 -19.42 26.92 34.22
C GLY A 67 -18.16 26.30 33.61
N ALA A 68 -17.24 25.86 34.47
CA ALA A 68 -15.98 25.24 34.07
C ALA A 68 -16.18 23.91 33.31
N ASN A 69 -15.32 23.65 32.33
CA ASN A 69 -15.36 22.44 31.52
C ASN A 69 -14.52 21.31 32.15
N TYR A 70 -15.19 20.43 32.90
CA TYR A 70 -14.56 19.29 33.55
C TYR A 70 -14.26 18.10 32.60
N ALA A 71 -14.86 18.07 31.41
CA ALA A 71 -14.68 16.98 30.45
C ALA A 71 -13.26 16.95 29.84
N ARG A 72 -12.55 18.09 29.82
CA ARG A 72 -11.20 18.22 29.25
C ARG A 72 -10.10 17.47 30.03
N GLY A 73 -10.30 17.26 31.33
CA GLY A 73 -9.29 16.62 32.21
C GLY A 73 -9.62 15.18 32.58
N ALA A 74 -10.69 14.60 32.01
CA ALA A 74 -11.09 13.24 32.36
C ALA A 74 -10.05 12.24 31.81
N PRO A 75 -9.59 11.27 32.63
CA PRO A 75 -8.68 10.24 32.17
C PRO A 75 -9.33 9.43 31.04
N ARG A 76 -8.63 9.30 29.92
CA ARG A 76 -9.04 8.42 28.81
C ARG A 76 -8.84 6.96 29.23
N MET A 77 -9.64 6.07 28.67
CA MET A 77 -9.67 4.68 29.11
C MET A 77 -8.34 3.99 28.87
N THR A 78 -7.89 3.20 29.84
CA THR A 78 -6.73 2.32 29.70
C THR A 78 -7.16 0.86 29.90
N ASP A 79 -6.47 -0.05 29.22
CA ASP A 79 -6.66 -1.49 29.27
C ASP A 79 -6.15 -2.10 30.55
N LEU A 80 -6.35 -3.42 30.69
CA LEU A 80 -5.77 -4.24 31.75
C LEU A 80 -4.23 -4.07 31.78
N GLU A 81 -3.63 -3.79 30.63
CA GLU A 81 -2.19 -3.55 30.41
C GLU A 81 -1.84 -2.06 30.30
N GLY A 82 -2.78 -1.14 30.54
CA GLY A 82 -2.52 0.30 30.46
C GLY A 82 -2.62 0.92 29.05
N ASN A 83 -2.99 0.15 28.03
CA ASN A 83 -3.15 0.62 26.65
C ASN A 83 -4.47 1.36 26.43
N ILE A 84 -4.48 2.42 25.62
CA ILE A 84 -5.70 3.21 25.42
C ILE A 84 -6.60 2.53 24.39
N VAL A 85 -7.58 1.72 24.83
CA VAL A 85 -8.64 1.20 23.94
C VAL A 85 -9.84 2.13 23.95
N ASP A 86 -9.98 2.81 22.84
CA ASP A 86 -11.26 3.31 22.38
C ASP A 86 -12.05 2.12 21.82
N VAL A 87 -12.98 1.59 22.61
CA VAL A 87 -14.02 0.68 22.07
C VAL A 87 -14.67 1.45 20.93
N PRO A 88 -14.51 1.02 19.66
CA PRO A 88 -15.04 1.76 18.54
C PRO A 88 -16.56 1.80 18.72
N ASN A 89 -17.11 2.98 18.98
CA ASN A 89 -18.56 3.14 18.91
C ASN A 89 -18.90 3.26 17.42
N PRO A 90 -19.54 2.25 16.79
CA PRO A 90 -19.89 2.31 15.38
C PRO A 90 -20.87 3.47 15.06
N SER A 91 -21.53 4.02 16.08
CA SER A 91 -22.51 5.10 15.95
C SER A 91 -21.93 6.51 16.20
N GLY A 92 -20.72 6.64 16.74
CA GLY A 92 -20.00 7.91 16.90
C GLY A 92 -20.68 9.01 17.75
N ARG A 93 -21.87 8.76 18.32
CA ARG A 93 -22.73 9.82 18.88
C ARG A 93 -22.75 9.90 20.42
N SER A 94 -22.32 8.86 21.13
CA SER A 94 -22.25 8.83 22.60
C SER A 94 -21.06 8.01 23.09
N PRO A 95 -20.55 8.24 24.32
CA PRO A 95 -19.60 7.31 24.94
C PRO A 95 -20.23 5.91 24.97
N GLY A 96 -19.58 4.94 24.33
CA GLY A 96 -20.06 3.56 24.27
C GLY A 96 -20.14 2.92 25.66
N TYR A 97 -20.85 1.80 25.75
CA TYR A 97 -20.86 0.97 26.95
C TYR A 97 -19.43 0.52 27.28
N ARG A 98 -19.04 0.61 28.56
CA ARG A 98 -17.66 0.46 28.99
C ARG A 98 -17.54 -0.67 30.00
N TYR A 99 -16.46 -1.45 29.91
CA TYR A 99 -16.18 -2.53 30.85
C TYR A 99 -14.97 -2.15 31.71
N PHE A 100 -15.09 -2.30 33.03
CA PHE A 100 -14.04 -1.93 34.01
C PHE A 100 -13.52 -3.16 34.75
N GLY A 101 -12.23 -3.15 35.12
CA GLY A 101 -11.63 -4.17 35.98
C GLY A 101 -11.90 -5.61 35.52
N ALA A 102 -12.34 -6.46 36.46
CA ALA A 102 -12.67 -7.86 36.23
C ALA A 102 -13.84 -8.05 35.24
N ALA A 103 -14.70 -7.06 35.06
CA ALA A 103 -15.80 -7.14 34.08
C ALA A 103 -15.29 -7.24 32.62
N LYS A 104 -14.04 -6.85 32.34
CA LYS A 104 -13.41 -7.05 31.03
C LYS A 104 -13.06 -8.52 30.74
N LYS A 105 -12.85 -9.32 31.79
CA LYS A 105 -12.49 -10.74 31.70
C LYS A 105 -13.71 -11.67 31.58
N LEU A 106 -14.92 -11.12 31.57
CA LEU A 106 -16.15 -11.91 31.46
C LEU A 106 -16.23 -12.62 30.09
N PRO A 107 -16.78 -13.84 30.05
CA PRO A 107 -16.99 -14.56 28.79
C PRO A 107 -17.91 -13.73 27.86
N GLY A 108 -17.57 -13.67 26.58
CA GLY A 108 -18.22 -12.84 25.55
C GLY A 108 -17.84 -11.35 25.57
N VAL A 109 -17.41 -10.79 26.71
CA VAL A 109 -16.84 -9.44 26.77
C VAL A 109 -15.37 -9.49 26.35
N LEU A 110 -14.65 -10.52 26.80
CA LEU A 110 -13.25 -10.73 26.48
C LEU A 110 -13.01 -10.80 24.95
N GLU A 111 -13.90 -11.46 24.22
CA GLU A 111 -13.87 -11.57 22.75
C GLU A 111 -13.99 -10.20 22.05
N LEU A 112 -14.65 -9.21 22.67
CA LEU A 112 -14.75 -7.85 22.13
C LEU A 112 -13.42 -7.07 22.25
N PHE A 113 -12.58 -7.46 23.20
CA PHE A 113 -11.27 -6.84 23.43
C PHE A 113 -10.13 -7.62 22.77
N GLU A 114 -10.33 -8.89 22.46
CA GLU A 114 -9.37 -9.68 21.70
C GLU A 114 -9.29 -9.12 20.27
N LYS A 115 -8.26 -8.31 20.03
CA LYS A 115 -8.02 -7.70 18.72
C LYS A 115 -7.96 -8.82 17.68
N PRO A 116 -8.78 -8.77 16.61
CA PRO A 116 -8.66 -9.75 15.55
C PRO A 116 -7.20 -9.75 15.08
N PRO A 117 -6.60 -10.93 14.82
CA PRO A 117 -5.20 -11.03 14.46
C PRO A 117 -4.93 -10.06 13.32
N GLU A 118 -3.91 -9.20 13.47
CA GLU A 118 -3.61 -8.19 12.47
C GLU A 118 -3.47 -8.88 11.11
N GLU A 119 -4.43 -8.64 10.22
CA GLU A 119 -4.40 -9.25 8.90
C GLU A 119 -3.08 -8.85 8.25
N LYS A 120 -2.25 -9.85 7.93
CA LYS A 120 -1.01 -9.62 7.20
C LYS A 120 -1.39 -8.90 5.92
N ARG A 121 -0.97 -7.64 5.81
CA ARG A 121 -1.24 -6.83 4.61
C ARG A 121 -0.77 -7.63 3.41
N ARG A 122 -1.67 -7.85 2.45
CA ARG A 122 -1.29 -8.43 1.17
C ARG A 122 -0.26 -7.51 0.54
N HIS A 123 0.76 -8.08 -0.10
CA HIS A 123 1.76 -7.27 -0.79
C HIS A 123 1.05 -6.40 -1.82
N THR A 124 1.31 -5.11 -1.74
CA THR A 124 0.80 -4.17 -2.73
C THR A 124 1.59 -4.34 -4.04
N ARG A 125 1.01 -3.86 -5.15
CA ARG A 125 1.71 -3.85 -6.44
C ARG A 125 3.07 -3.13 -6.34
N TYR A 126 3.14 -2.08 -5.52
CA TYR A 126 4.38 -1.35 -5.24
C TYR A 126 5.43 -2.23 -4.55
N ASP A 127 5.04 -3.05 -3.57
CA ASP A 127 5.96 -3.96 -2.88
C ASP A 127 6.51 -5.05 -3.82
N ILE A 128 5.71 -5.45 -4.81
CA ILE A 128 6.14 -6.35 -5.88
C ILE A 128 7.15 -5.63 -6.78
N TYR A 129 6.83 -4.42 -7.24
CA TYR A 129 7.73 -3.61 -8.07
C TYR A 129 9.06 -3.30 -7.39
N LYS A 130 9.06 -3.11 -6.07
CA LYS A 130 10.28 -2.89 -5.29
C LYS A 130 11.23 -4.08 -5.28
N ARG A 131 10.72 -5.30 -5.51
CA ARG A 131 11.51 -6.53 -5.62
C ARG A 131 11.92 -6.90 -7.04
N ILE A 132 11.37 -6.21 -8.04
CA ILE A 132 11.76 -6.42 -9.43
C ILE A 132 13.06 -5.65 -9.66
N ASP A 133 14.14 -6.39 -9.86
CA ASP A 133 15.50 -5.90 -10.06
C ASP A 133 15.87 -5.87 -11.55
N ALA A 134 17.09 -5.43 -11.87
CA ALA A 134 17.61 -5.40 -13.24
C ALA A 134 17.69 -6.82 -13.85
N SER A 135 17.88 -7.83 -13.00
CA SER A 135 17.87 -9.25 -13.38
C SER A 135 16.55 -9.68 -14.02
N TYR A 136 15.41 -9.19 -13.54
CA TYR A 136 14.10 -9.46 -14.15
C TYR A 136 13.99 -9.00 -15.61
N TYR A 137 14.70 -7.92 -15.96
CA TYR A 137 14.74 -7.39 -17.33
C TYR A 137 15.89 -7.95 -18.18
N GLY A 138 16.64 -8.92 -17.67
CA GLY A 138 17.74 -9.58 -18.40
C GLY A 138 18.96 -8.68 -18.63
N TYR A 139 19.09 -7.57 -17.87
CA TYR A 139 20.25 -6.69 -18.01
C TYR A 139 21.57 -7.33 -17.55
N CYS A 140 21.51 -8.40 -16.75
CA CYS A 140 22.69 -9.13 -16.28
C CYS A 140 23.09 -10.31 -17.18
N ASP A 141 22.24 -10.77 -18.10
CA ASP A 141 22.48 -11.99 -18.90
C ASP A 141 23.66 -11.82 -19.89
N ASN A 142 23.96 -10.58 -20.28
CA ASN A 142 25.10 -10.27 -21.15
C ASN A 142 26.43 -10.23 -20.39
N GLU A 143 26.42 -10.09 -19.07
CA GLU A 143 27.64 -9.98 -18.25
C GLU A 143 28.21 -11.33 -17.78
N ASP A 144 27.49 -12.43 -18.01
CA ASP A 144 27.93 -13.78 -17.63
C ASP A 144 29.14 -14.27 -18.45
N GLY A 145 29.56 -13.54 -19.49
CA GLY A 145 30.74 -13.83 -20.32
C GLY A 145 30.63 -15.13 -21.13
N VAL A 146 29.49 -15.82 -21.07
CA VAL A 146 29.20 -17.03 -21.85
C VAL A 146 29.10 -16.68 -23.33
N LEU A 147 28.48 -15.54 -23.65
CA LEU A 147 28.30 -15.07 -25.02
C LEU A 147 29.64 -14.78 -25.70
N GLU A 148 30.54 -14.04 -25.04
CA GLU A 148 31.87 -13.71 -25.56
C GLU A 148 32.71 -14.96 -25.90
N ARG A 149 32.60 -16.03 -25.09
CA ARG A 149 33.31 -17.30 -25.33
C ARG A 149 32.81 -18.04 -26.57
N LEU A 150 31.53 -17.88 -26.91
CA LEU A 150 30.91 -18.53 -28.06
C LEU A 150 31.05 -17.70 -29.34
N GLU A 151 30.95 -16.38 -29.24
CA GLU A 151 31.05 -15.47 -30.39
C GLU A 151 32.48 -15.38 -30.92
N GLY A 152 33.51 -15.36 -30.07
CA GLY A 152 34.91 -15.28 -30.52
C GLY A 152 35.32 -16.30 -31.61
N PRO A 153 35.12 -17.63 -31.42
CA PRO A 153 35.44 -18.61 -32.45
C PRO A 153 34.51 -18.50 -33.67
N ALA A 154 33.23 -18.21 -33.47
CA ALA A 154 32.26 -18.07 -34.57
C ALA A 154 32.58 -16.84 -35.46
N GLU A 155 32.96 -15.73 -34.85
CA GLU A 155 33.42 -14.53 -35.54
C GLU A 155 34.69 -14.82 -36.33
N ALA A 156 35.68 -15.49 -35.73
CA ALA A 156 36.91 -15.86 -36.42
C ALA A 156 36.62 -16.69 -37.70
N GLU A 157 35.73 -17.68 -37.64
CA GLU A 157 35.32 -18.45 -38.81
C GLU A 157 34.64 -17.58 -39.88
N MET A 158 33.77 -16.65 -39.46
CA MET A 158 33.08 -15.73 -40.38
C MET A 158 34.07 -14.78 -41.05
N TRP A 159 35.04 -14.26 -40.30
CA TRP A 159 36.14 -13.45 -40.79
C TRP A 159 36.99 -14.21 -41.81
N GLU A 160 37.37 -15.45 -41.52
CA GLU A 160 38.14 -16.29 -42.44
C GLU A 160 37.39 -16.54 -43.74
N LYS A 161 36.09 -16.88 -43.67
CA LYS A 161 35.23 -17.07 -44.85
C LYS A 161 35.13 -15.78 -45.68
N ALA A 162 34.93 -14.64 -45.03
CA ALA A 162 34.85 -13.33 -45.69
C ALA A 162 36.18 -12.94 -46.36
N VAL A 163 37.31 -13.16 -45.69
CA VAL A 163 38.64 -12.91 -46.25
C VAL A 163 38.94 -13.85 -47.42
N ALA A 164 38.54 -15.12 -47.33
CA ALA A 164 38.71 -16.09 -48.42
C ALA A 164 37.89 -15.70 -49.65
N GLU A 165 36.62 -15.34 -49.46
CA GLU A 165 35.77 -14.80 -50.53
C GLU A 165 36.37 -13.54 -51.14
N TRP A 166 36.81 -12.58 -50.32
CA TRP A 166 37.44 -11.36 -50.81
C TRP A 166 38.70 -11.65 -51.64
N ARG A 167 39.56 -12.57 -51.19
CA ARG A 167 40.75 -12.98 -51.94
C ARG A 167 40.41 -13.63 -53.29
N ARG A 168 39.35 -14.45 -53.36
CA ARG A 168 38.85 -15.05 -54.61
C ARG A 168 38.31 -13.98 -55.57
N LEU A 169 37.51 -13.06 -55.06
CA LEU A 169 36.98 -11.96 -55.87
C LEU A 169 38.11 -11.07 -56.37
N GLU A 170 39.13 -10.81 -55.55
CA GLU A 170 40.29 -10.01 -55.93
C GLU A 170 41.17 -10.71 -56.98
N SER A 171 41.31 -12.04 -56.94
CA SER A 171 42.02 -12.78 -57.99
C SER A 171 41.27 -12.75 -59.32
N ILE A 172 39.95 -12.99 -59.30
CA ILE A 172 39.09 -12.87 -60.49
C ILE A 172 39.16 -11.43 -61.04
N ARG A 173 39.10 -10.42 -60.16
CA ARG A 173 39.24 -9.02 -60.54
C ARG A 173 40.57 -8.73 -61.21
N ARG A 174 41.68 -9.26 -60.67
CA ARG A 174 43.03 -9.10 -61.25
C ARG A 174 43.18 -9.82 -62.59
N GLU A 175 42.61 -11.02 -62.73
CA GLU A 175 42.61 -11.76 -64.00
C GLU A 175 41.79 -11.04 -65.06
N ALA A 176 40.61 -10.52 -64.70
CA ALA A 176 39.80 -9.67 -65.58
C ALA A 176 40.56 -8.39 -65.98
N MET A 177 41.27 -7.74 -65.05
CA MET A 177 42.11 -6.58 -65.37
C MET A 177 43.29 -6.93 -66.31
N LYS A 178 43.88 -8.13 -66.16
CA LYS A 178 44.93 -8.61 -67.07
C LYS A 178 44.39 -8.89 -68.47
N ALA A 179 43.21 -9.52 -68.58
CA ALA A 179 42.54 -9.81 -69.86
C ALA A 179 42.16 -8.52 -70.62
N VAL A 180 41.65 -7.51 -69.90
CA VAL A 180 41.38 -6.18 -70.48
C VAL A 180 42.68 -5.51 -70.97
N LYS A 181 43.81 -5.73 -70.28
CA LYS A 181 45.12 -5.19 -70.67
C LYS A 181 45.79 -5.97 -71.81
N SER A 182 45.45 -7.24 -72.01
CA SER A 182 45.91 -8.08 -73.14
C SER A 182 45.03 -7.96 -74.39
N GLY A 183 43.97 -7.14 -74.37
CA GLY A 183 43.20 -6.77 -75.56
C GLY A 183 42.11 -7.76 -75.96
N GLU A 184 41.86 -8.84 -75.22
CA GLU A 184 40.69 -9.70 -75.41
C GLU A 184 39.45 -9.05 -74.76
N VAL A 185 38.83 -8.13 -75.49
CA VAL A 185 37.56 -7.53 -75.10
C VAL A 185 36.43 -8.41 -75.63
N ALA A 186 35.93 -9.34 -74.81
CA ALA A 186 34.65 -9.98 -75.09
C ALA A 186 33.54 -8.92 -74.96
N THR A 187 32.97 -8.49 -76.09
CA THR A 187 31.77 -7.65 -76.11
C THR A 187 30.58 -8.46 -75.63
N ALA A 188 30.31 -8.43 -74.32
CA ALA A 188 29.05 -8.92 -73.78
C ALA A 188 27.92 -7.98 -74.24
N GLY A 189 27.19 -8.39 -75.28
CA GLY A 189 25.96 -7.73 -75.70
C GLY A 189 25.01 -7.60 -74.50
N ALA A 190 24.54 -6.38 -74.25
CA ALA A 190 23.64 -6.10 -73.14
C ALA A 190 22.40 -7.00 -73.21
N PRO A 191 21.99 -7.67 -72.11
CA PRO A 191 20.83 -8.54 -72.13
C PRO A 191 19.55 -7.73 -72.45
N GLU A 192 18.82 -8.16 -73.50
CA GLU A 192 17.58 -7.56 -74.01
C GLU A 192 16.47 -7.37 -72.95
N GLN A 193 16.64 -7.94 -71.76
CA GLN A 193 15.69 -7.87 -70.65
C GLN A 193 15.60 -6.46 -70.02
N TRP A 194 16.64 -5.65 -70.09
CA TRP A 194 16.61 -4.26 -69.58
C TRP A 194 15.87 -3.27 -70.50
N GLN A 195 15.77 -3.57 -71.81
CA GLN A 195 15.03 -2.73 -72.74
C GLN A 195 13.51 -2.88 -72.58
N ARG A 196 13.03 -4.10 -72.25
CA ARG A 196 11.60 -4.36 -72.01
C ARG A 196 11.06 -3.64 -70.75
N GLN A 197 11.84 -3.56 -69.67
CA GLN A 197 11.41 -2.82 -68.46
C GLN A 197 11.41 -1.30 -68.63
N ARG A 198 12.31 -0.73 -69.46
CA ARG A 198 12.28 0.70 -69.80
C ARG A 198 11.06 1.08 -70.63
N GLN A 199 10.61 0.21 -71.55
CA GLN A 199 9.35 0.44 -72.28
C GLN A 199 8.12 0.33 -71.37
N GLN A 200 8.07 -0.65 -70.46
CA GLN A 200 6.95 -0.78 -69.51
C GLN A 200 6.85 0.40 -68.53
N ARG A 201 7.99 0.93 -68.04
CA ARG A 201 8.00 2.14 -67.19
C ARG A 201 7.62 3.43 -67.94
N ARG A 202 7.94 3.54 -69.24
CA ARG A 202 7.47 4.66 -70.09
C ARG A 202 5.95 4.62 -70.32
N CYS A 203 5.35 3.44 -70.47
CA CYS A 203 3.90 3.30 -70.59
C CYS A 203 3.16 3.63 -69.28
N PHE A 204 3.71 3.29 -68.12
CA PHE A 204 3.05 3.57 -66.83
C PHE A 204 3.06 5.06 -66.44
N SER A 205 4.03 5.86 -66.94
CA SER A 205 4.07 7.32 -66.66
C SER A 205 3.11 8.17 -67.50
N LYS A 206 2.55 7.62 -68.59
CA LYS A 206 1.59 8.34 -69.45
C LYS A 206 0.11 8.04 -69.13
N GLY A 207 -0.17 7.16 -68.17
CA GLY A 207 -1.53 6.66 -67.87
C GLY A 207 -2.14 7.07 -66.52
N LYS A 208 -1.48 7.91 -65.71
CA LYS A 208 -2.03 8.43 -64.44
C LYS A 208 -2.21 9.95 -64.50
N ARG A 209 -3.28 10.37 -65.16
CA ARG A 209 -3.92 11.68 -64.99
C ARG A 209 -5.43 11.47 -65.12
N ILE A 210 -6.06 11.06 -64.02
CA ILE A 210 -7.43 11.38 -63.57
C ILE A 210 -7.38 11.27 -62.05
#